data_AF-A0A7X6SYV0-F1
#
_entry.id   AF-A0A7X6SYV0-F1
#
_cell.length_a   1.000
_cell.length_b   1.000
_cell.length_c   1.000
_cell.angle_alpha   90.00
_cell.angle_beta   90.00
_cell.angle_gamma   90.00
#
_symmetry.space_group_name_H-M   'P 1'
#
loop_
_entity.id
_entity.type
_entity.pdbx_description
1 polymer ?
#
loop_
_entity_poly.entity_id
_entity_poly.type
_entity_poly.pdbx_seq_one_letter_code
_entity_poly.pdbx_strand_id
1 'polypeptide(L)' 'MQKIKIKDNVFRLGSIDWDRRLFDSLIPLPDGTTYNAYLICGSEKTVLIDSN' A
#
# COMPACT_ATOMS: atom_id res chain seq x y z
N MET A 1 2.63 7.86 5.86
CA MET A 1 1.52 7.19 5.14
C MET A 1 0.68 8.23 4.42
N GLN A 2 0.64 8.18 3.09
CA GLN A 2 -0.26 9.04 2.31
C GLN A 2 -1.56 8.30 1.99
N LYS A 3 -2.69 8.99 2.15
CA LYS A 3 -4.01 8.51 1.71
C LYS A 3 -4.29 9.06 0.32
N ILE A 4 -4.32 8.17 -0.67
CA ILE A 4 -4.54 8.53 -2.07
C ILE A 4 -5.90 7.97 -2.50
N LYS A 5 -6.78 8.84 -3.00
CA LYS A 5 -8.07 8.41 -3.54
C LYS A 5 -7.86 7.69 -4.86
N ILE A 6 -8.38 6.46 -4.96
CA ILE A 6 -8.42 5.69 -6.22
C ILE A 6 -9.79 5.88 -6.87
N LYS A 7 -10.85 5.72 -6.08
CA LYS A 7 -12.26 5.90 -6.49
C LYS A 7 -13.03 6.45 -5.29
N ASP A 8 -14.28 6.85 -5.50
CA ASP A 8 -15.19 7.13 -4.40
C ASP A 8 -15.19 5.97 -3.41
N ASN A 9 -14.98 6.32 -2.14
CA ASN A 9 -14.91 5.40 -1.00
C ASN A 9 -13.80 4.33 -1.04
N VAL A 10 -12.87 4.40 -2.00
CA VAL A 10 -11.74 3.47 -2.12
C VAL A 10 -10.44 4.25 -2.13
N PHE A 11 -9.59 3.97 -1.13
CA PHE A 11 -8.34 4.69 -0.93
C PHE A 11 -7.16 3.73 -0.84
N ARG A 12 -6.05 4.10 -1.49
CA ARG A 12 -4.75 3.52 -1.22
C ARG A 12 -4.14 4.21 -0.01
N LEU A 13 -3.70 3.42 0.94
CA LEU A 13 -2.81 3.82 2.02
C LEU A 13 -1.45 3.18 1.75
N GLY A 14 -0.36 3.87 2.02
CA GLY A 14 0.94 3.23 1.89
C GLY A 14 2.13 4.13 2.11
N SER A 15 3.29 3.49 2.01
CA SER A 15 4.61 4.10 2.00
C SER A 15 5.39 3.60 0.79
N ILE A 16 6.30 4.45 0.31
CA ILE A 16 7.30 4.08 -0.68
C ILE A 16 8.60 3.87 0.09
N ASP A 17 9.24 2.72 -0.12
CA ASP A 17 10.55 2.38 0.41
C ASP A 17 11.55 2.38 -0.74
N TRP A 18 12.16 3.55 -0.96
CA TRP A 18 13.19 3.76 -1.98
C TRP A 18 14.52 3.10 -1.64
N ASP A 19 14.74 2.74 -0.37
CA ASP A 19 16.01 2.22 0.12
C ASP A 19 16.06 0.69 0.13
N ARG A 20 14.91 0.03 -0.04
CA ARG A 20 14.86 -1.42 -0.22
C ARG A 20 15.69 -1.83 -1.44
N ARG A 21 16.63 -2.77 -1.23
CA ARG A 21 17.48 -3.32 -2.30
C ARG A 21 17.20 -4.78 -2.66
N LEU A 22 16.52 -5.52 -1.79
CA LEU A 22 16.21 -6.94 -1.98
C LEU A 22 14.79 -7.26 -1.52
N PHE A 23 14.02 -7.94 -2.37
CA PHE A 23 12.77 -8.61 -2.02
C PHE A 23 13.05 -10.06 -1.61
N ASP A 24 12.50 -10.48 -0.48
CA ASP A 24 12.73 -11.79 0.16
C ASP A 24 14.23 -12.17 0.26
N SER A 25 15.08 -11.16 0.44
CA SER A 25 16.55 -11.30 0.49
C SER A 25 17.19 -11.92 -0.76
N LEU A 26 16.45 -12.08 -1.86
CA LEU A 26 16.88 -12.84 -3.04
C LEU A 26 16.77 -12.01 -4.33
N ILE A 27 15.65 -11.30 -4.51
CA ILE A 27 15.34 -10.63 -5.77
C ILE A 27 15.74 -9.15 -5.67
N PRO A 28 16.60 -8.62 -6.55
CA PRO A 28 17.02 -7.22 -6.49
C PRO A 28 15.87 -6.25 -6.79
N LEU A 29 15.85 -5.13 -6.08
CA LEU A 29 14.90 -4.02 -6.25
C LEU A 29 15.68 -2.71 -6.54
N PRO A 30 16.04 -2.45 -7.81
CA PRO A 30 16.82 -1.27 -8.17
C PRO A 30 16.07 0.04 -7.88
N ASP A 31 14.74 0.01 -8.00
CA ASP A 31 13.87 1.19 -7.84
C ASP A 31 13.11 1.22 -6.50
N GLY A 32 13.48 0.35 -5.56
CA GLY A 32 12.77 0.19 -4.29
C GLY A 32 11.43 -0.54 -4.43
N THR A 33 10.54 -0.37 -3.46
CA THR A 33 9.20 -0.99 -3.44
C THR A 33 8.17 -0.11 -2.75
N THR A 34 6.90 -0.53 -2.77
CA THR A 34 5.82 0.11 -2.04
C THR A 34 5.08 -0.89 -1.17
N TYR A 35 4.73 -0.46 0.03
CA TYR A 35 3.84 -1.20 0.92
C TYR A 35 2.48 -0.52 0.87
N ASN A 36 1.52 -1.17 0.23
CA ASN A 36 0.17 -0.64 0.04
C ASN A 36 -0.83 -1.42 0.88
N ALA A 37 -1.77 -0.69 1.47
CA ALA A 37 -3.00 -1.18 2.05
C ALA A 37 -4.18 -0.43 1.41
N TYR A 38 -5.37 -1.01 1.44
CA TYR A 38 -6.56 -0.40 0.83
C TYR A 38 -7.65 -0.22 1.85
N LEU A 39 -8.13 1.01 1.98
CA LEU A 39 -9.26 1.36 2.83
C LEU A 39 -10.50 1.51 1.96
N ILE A 40 -11.50 0.66 2.22
CA ILE A 40 -12.79 0.68 1.55
C ILE A 40 -13.85 1.08 2.58
N CYS A 41 -14.51 2.21 2.35
CA CYS A 41 -15.56 2.74 3.21
C CYS A 41 -16.94 2.43 2.61
N GLY A 42 -17.51 1.29 2.95
CA GLY A 42 -18.91 1.00 2.62
C GLY A 42 -19.87 1.89 3.43
N SER A 43 -21.15 1.86 3.05
CA SER A 43 -22.20 2.61 3.76
C SER A 43 -22.40 2.15 5.20
N GLU A 44 -22.16 0.86 5.47
CA GLU A 44 -22.37 0.26 6.80
C GLU A 44 -21.06 -0.17 7.48
N LYS A 45 -20.06 -0.54 6.68
CA LYS A 45 -18.81 -1.14 7.17
C LYS A 45 -17.61 -0.54 6.48
N THR A 46 -16.53 -0.42 7.22
CA THR A 46 -15.23 -0.05 6.70
C THR A 46 -14.30 -1.26 6.76
N VAL A 47 -13.56 -1.50 5.69
CA VAL A 47 -12.61 -2.61 5.58
C VAL A 47 -11.23 -2.06 5.26
N LEU A 48 -10.23 -2.58 5.97
CA LEU A 48 -8.83 -2.42 5.63
C LEU A 48 -8.35 -3.74 5.02
N ILE A 49 -7.86 -3.68 3.78
CA ILE A 49 -7.32 -4.82 3.04
C ILE A 49 -5.82 -4.66 2.97
N ASP A 50 -5.12 -5.74 3.29
CA ASP A 50 -3.66 -5.83 3.39
C ASP A 50 -3.09 -5.01 4.56
N SER A 51 -2.19 -5.62 5.31
CA SER A 51 -1.34 -4.94 6.29
C SER A 51 -0.03 -5.71 6.35
N ASN A 52 0.98 -5.18 5.64
CA ASN A 52 2.36 -5.63 5.80
C ASN A 52 2.92 -5.19 7.16
#